data_AF-A0A3P7L6S0-F1
#
_entry.id   AF-A0A3P7L6S0-F1
#
_cell.length_a   1.000
_cell.length_b   1.000
_cell.length_c   1.000
_cell.angle_alpha   90.00
_cell.angle_beta   90.00
_cell.angle_gamma   90.00
#
_symmetry.space_group_name_H-M   'P 1'
#
loop_
_entity.id
_entity.type
_entity.pdbx_description
1 polymer ?
#
loop_
_entity_poly.entity_id
_entity_poly.type
_entity_poly.pdbx_seq_one_letter_code
_entity_poly.pdbx_strand_id
1 'polypeptide(L)'
;MSGNWMWAAKCEGEGARLVGACDALCKALAEVGCAIDGGKDSLSMAAKVGDELVKAPGTLVLSAYAPCPDITLVVTPNLKGPRAGSKSTCILYVRIGSSFKNNRLGGSALAQVLRQIGNDPADIEDMPSLARTFSKIQKLIVDGFVLSAHDVSDGGFIVALLEMAFAGNTSIRADIKSLAQVLRQIGSEPADIEDVPSLARTFTKIQKLIIDGFILSAHDVSDGGFIVALLEMAFAGNTSIRADIKCDTDPLTFLFAEEAGVFLEVEHEHLAEIMEQIENDASVLVVGEVYAIYGPDAKVEIILNGEYVINESLVSLREIWEETSDRLGLMQTDATCLEEAKEVRCTTKLVAYSAPFEWQAPSAFLNSSQYLTEAPRVAIIREEGSNGDREMAAAFAMSGFQPYDVTMTDLLSGHSLDQYRVVAFVGGFSYADVFGSAKGKCFA
;
A
#
# COMPACT_ATOMS: atom_id res chain seq x y z
N MET A 1 -9.79 -2.11 16.02
CA MET A 1 -9.39 -3.03 14.94
C MET A 1 -10.34 -4.22 14.90
N SER A 2 -10.48 -4.87 13.74
CA SER A 2 -11.21 -6.14 13.61
C SER A 2 -10.23 -7.32 13.53
N GLY A 3 -10.44 -8.37 14.32
CA GLY A 3 -9.60 -9.57 14.31
C GLY A 3 -10.37 -10.80 13.81
N ASN A 4 -9.92 -11.39 12.70
CA ASN A 4 -10.57 -12.54 12.07
C ASN A 4 -9.66 -13.78 12.13
N TRP A 5 -10.13 -14.85 12.77
CA TRP A 5 -9.31 -16.01 13.14
C TRP A 5 -9.73 -17.26 12.35
N MET A 6 -8.89 -17.70 11.42
CA MET A 6 -9.08 -18.92 10.63
C MET A 6 -8.14 -20.00 11.19
N TRP A 7 -8.67 -21.07 11.77
CA TRP A 7 -7.84 -22.09 12.42
C TRP A 7 -8.41 -23.51 12.30
N ALA A 8 -7.52 -24.49 12.19
CA ALA A 8 -7.83 -25.92 12.32
C ALA A 8 -7.95 -26.37 13.80
N ALA A 9 -8.56 -25.57 14.68
CA ALA A 9 -8.43 -25.70 16.14
C ALA A 9 -8.91 -27.03 16.77
N LYS A 10 -9.65 -27.86 16.03
CA LYS A 10 -10.07 -29.21 16.42
C LYS A 10 -8.98 -30.28 16.18
N CYS A 11 -7.91 -29.95 15.47
CA CYS A 11 -6.77 -30.82 15.26
C CYS A 11 -5.80 -30.76 16.45
N GLU A 12 -4.99 -31.81 16.62
CA GLU A 12 -4.04 -31.94 17.72
C GLU A 12 -3.04 -30.77 17.76
N GLY A 13 -2.81 -30.22 18.96
CA GLY A 13 -1.95 -29.06 19.20
C GLY A 13 -2.52 -27.70 18.77
N GLU A 14 -3.41 -27.64 17.78
CA GLU A 14 -3.82 -26.37 17.15
C GLU A 14 -4.59 -25.44 18.09
N GLY A 15 -5.47 -25.98 18.94
CA GLY A 15 -6.18 -25.18 19.94
C GLY A 15 -5.25 -24.49 20.96
N ALA A 16 -4.09 -25.07 21.25
CA ALA A 16 -3.09 -24.45 22.13
C ALA A 16 -2.30 -23.34 21.43
N ARG A 17 -2.01 -23.51 20.13
CA ARG A 17 -1.37 -22.48 19.30
C ARG A 17 -2.25 -21.24 19.14
N LEU A 18 -3.55 -21.44 18.93
CA LEU A 18 -4.54 -20.34 18.88
C LEU A 18 -4.55 -19.50 20.17
N VAL A 19 -4.48 -20.15 21.34
CA VAL A 19 -4.37 -19.45 22.63
C VAL A 19 -3.05 -18.66 22.71
N GLY A 20 -1.92 -19.27 22.35
CA GLY A 20 -0.63 -18.58 22.34
C GLY A 20 -0.58 -17.36 21.41
N ALA A 21 -1.17 -17.46 20.22
CA ALA A 21 -1.28 -16.35 19.27
C ALA A 21 -2.20 -15.23 19.80
N CYS A 22 -3.30 -15.57 20.49
CA CYS A 22 -4.17 -14.60 21.15
C CYS A 22 -3.44 -13.88 22.30
N ASP A 23 -2.75 -14.62 23.18
CA ASP A 23 -1.96 -14.06 24.28
C ASP A 23 -0.81 -13.15 23.80
N ALA A 24 -0.18 -13.47 22.67
CA ALA A 24 0.85 -12.64 22.05
C ALA A 24 0.24 -11.34 21.49
N LEU A 25 -0.83 -11.44 20.70
CA LEU A 25 -1.54 -10.31 20.12
C LEU A 25 -2.07 -9.35 21.18
N CYS A 26 -2.63 -9.86 22.29
CA CYS A 26 -3.13 -9.03 23.38
C CYS A 26 -2.03 -8.20 24.07
N LYS A 27 -0.80 -8.72 24.17
CA LYS A 27 0.36 -7.97 24.71
C LYS A 27 0.82 -6.91 23.71
N ALA A 28 1.05 -7.33 22.46
CA ALA A 28 1.48 -6.46 21.38
C ALA A 28 0.53 -5.26 21.19
N LEU A 29 -0.79 -5.49 21.14
CA LEU A 29 -1.79 -4.44 21.03
C LEU A 29 -1.80 -3.49 22.25
N ALA A 30 -1.64 -4.01 23.47
CA ALA A 30 -1.58 -3.19 24.67
C ALA A 30 -0.33 -2.27 24.71
N GLU A 31 0.82 -2.76 24.25
CA GLU A 31 2.07 -1.99 24.18
C GLU A 31 2.02 -0.87 23.13
N VAL A 32 1.25 -1.04 22.04
CA VAL A 32 1.04 -0.01 21.01
C VAL A 32 -0.24 0.83 21.23
N GLY A 33 -0.95 0.64 22.34
CA GLY A 33 -2.17 1.37 22.67
C GLY A 33 -3.38 1.09 21.77
N CYS A 34 -3.36 -0.02 21.03
CA CYS A 34 -4.44 -0.44 20.13
C CYS A 34 -5.37 -1.48 20.79
N ALA A 35 -6.54 -1.68 20.18
CA ALA A 35 -7.52 -2.65 20.65
C ALA A 35 -8.26 -3.34 19.50
N ILE A 36 -8.75 -4.54 19.77
CA ILE A 36 -9.73 -5.23 18.93
C ILE A 36 -11.13 -4.98 19.52
N ASP A 37 -12.02 -4.41 18.69
CA ASP A 37 -13.40 -4.03 19.06
C ASP A 37 -14.46 -4.75 18.22
N GLY A 38 -14.05 -5.48 17.18
CA GLY A 38 -14.87 -6.40 16.40
C GLY A 38 -14.06 -7.61 15.90
N GLY A 39 -14.72 -8.62 15.34
CA GLY A 39 -14.02 -9.80 14.83
C GLY A 39 -14.92 -11.01 14.62
N LYS A 40 -14.33 -12.12 14.17
CA LYS A 40 -15.00 -13.39 13.94
C LYS A 40 -14.03 -14.57 13.93
N ASP A 41 -14.51 -15.76 14.26
CA ASP A 41 -13.76 -17.01 14.15
C ASP A 41 -14.27 -17.96 13.05
N SER A 42 -13.37 -18.84 12.59
CA SER A 42 -13.64 -20.01 11.75
C SER A 42 -12.75 -21.15 12.21
N LEU A 43 -13.23 -21.91 13.21
CA LEU A 43 -12.44 -22.92 13.93
C LEU A 43 -12.53 -24.35 13.35
N SER A 44 -12.64 -24.46 12.02
CA SER A 44 -12.71 -25.76 11.32
C SER A 44 -12.06 -25.71 9.94
N MET A 45 -10.93 -25.02 9.82
CA MET A 45 -10.16 -24.86 8.59
C MET A 45 -9.33 -26.11 8.25
N ALA A 46 -9.99 -27.26 8.14
CA ALA A 46 -9.38 -28.52 7.72
C ALA A 46 -10.39 -29.38 6.93
N ALA A 47 -9.91 -30.04 5.87
CA ALA A 47 -10.71 -30.88 4.98
C ALA A 47 -10.03 -32.24 4.77
N LYS A 48 -10.81 -33.32 4.69
CA LYS A 48 -10.30 -34.63 4.28
C LYS A 48 -10.35 -34.73 2.75
N VAL A 49 -9.19 -34.89 2.12
CA VAL A 49 -9.02 -35.00 0.67
C VAL A 49 -8.54 -36.41 0.36
N GLY A 50 -9.44 -37.25 -0.15
CA GLY A 50 -9.19 -38.69 -0.23
C GLY A 50 -9.02 -39.28 1.17
N ASP A 51 -7.81 -39.73 1.50
CA ASP A 51 -7.43 -40.20 2.84
C ASP A 51 -6.56 -39.25 3.66
N GLU A 52 -6.09 -38.16 3.05
CA GLU A 52 -5.25 -37.16 3.74
C GLU A 52 -6.08 -36.08 4.43
N LEU A 53 -5.59 -35.57 5.56
CA LEU A 53 -6.17 -34.42 6.26
C LEU A 53 -5.38 -33.15 5.89
N VAL A 54 -5.94 -32.36 4.98
CA VAL A 54 -5.39 -31.04 4.63
C VAL A 54 -5.88 -30.03 5.66
N LYS A 55 -4.95 -29.31 6.30
CA LYS A 55 -5.22 -28.21 7.22
C LYS A 55 -4.78 -26.90 6.57
N ALA A 56 -5.54 -25.83 6.76
CA ALA A 56 -4.97 -24.49 6.61
C ALA A 56 -3.97 -24.22 7.77
N PRO A 57 -3.03 -23.26 7.59
CA PRO A 57 -2.32 -22.65 8.69
C PRO A 57 -3.26 -22.05 9.75
N GLY A 58 -2.70 -21.67 10.90
CA GLY A 58 -3.37 -20.78 11.83
C GLY A 58 -3.21 -19.34 11.34
N THR A 59 -4.28 -18.73 10.85
CA THR A 59 -4.25 -17.42 10.20
C THR A 59 -5.07 -16.41 10.99
N LEU A 60 -4.45 -15.26 11.28
CA LEU A 60 -5.10 -14.07 11.82
C LEU A 60 -5.11 -12.99 10.74
N VAL A 61 -6.29 -12.51 10.36
CA VAL A 61 -6.44 -11.31 9.51
C VAL A 61 -6.88 -10.15 10.37
N LEU A 62 -6.02 -9.14 10.49
CA LEU A 62 -6.31 -7.88 11.16
C LEU A 62 -6.80 -6.85 10.14
N SER A 63 -7.92 -6.19 10.45
CA SER A 63 -8.37 -5.00 9.71
C SER A 63 -8.23 -3.77 10.61
N ALA A 64 -7.29 -2.90 10.27
CA ALA A 64 -7.11 -1.60 10.91
C ALA A 64 -8.10 -0.56 10.37
N TYR A 65 -8.48 0.39 11.22
CA TYR A 65 -9.26 1.57 10.86
C TYR A 65 -8.91 2.70 11.83
N ALA A 66 -8.70 3.88 11.28
CA ALA A 66 -8.39 5.10 12.01
C ALA A 66 -9.07 6.29 11.30
N PRO A 67 -9.40 7.38 12.00
CA PRO A 67 -9.75 8.64 11.36
C PRO A 67 -8.57 9.14 10.52
N CYS A 68 -8.84 9.54 9.27
CA CYS A 68 -7.89 10.27 8.44
C CYS A 68 -8.25 11.77 8.54
N PRO A 69 -7.46 12.62 9.24
CA PRO A 69 -7.82 14.02 9.46
C PRO A 69 -7.73 14.89 8.20
N ASP A 70 -6.82 14.54 7.30
CA ASP A 70 -6.65 15.17 5.99
C ASP A 70 -6.35 14.10 4.93
N ILE A 71 -7.26 13.93 3.97
CA ILE A 71 -7.14 12.96 2.88
C ILE A 71 -6.21 13.42 1.75
N THR A 72 -5.84 14.70 1.70
CA THR A 72 -4.96 15.26 0.66
C THR A 72 -3.50 14.91 0.88
N LEU A 73 -3.15 14.56 2.12
CA LEU A 73 -1.83 14.12 2.56
C LEU A 73 -1.70 12.58 2.49
N VAL A 74 -2.66 11.87 1.88
CA VAL A 74 -2.59 10.41 1.76
C VAL A 74 -1.46 10.01 0.82
N VAL A 75 -0.60 9.19 1.38
CA VAL A 75 0.62 8.71 0.75
C VAL A 75 0.31 7.41 0.03
N THR A 76 0.51 7.42 -1.29
CA THR A 76 0.24 6.27 -2.19
C THR A 76 1.51 5.45 -2.39
N PRO A 77 1.63 4.59 -3.41
CA PRO A 77 2.93 4.01 -3.76
C PRO A 77 3.54 4.42 -5.11
N ASN A 78 3.46 5.70 -5.46
CA ASN A 78 3.69 6.18 -6.83
C ASN A 78 4.97 7.01 -6.88
N LEU A 79 6.12 6.46 -7.34
CA LEU A 79 7.37 7.21 -7.35
C LEU A 79 7.21 8.59 -8.01
N LYS A 80 7.42 9.66 -7.24
CA LYS A 80 6.86 10.98 -7.55
C LYS A 80 7.89 12.09 -7.70
N GLY A 81 9.05 12.06 -7.03
CA GLY A 81 10.02 13.17 -6.99
C GLY A 81 10.31 13.82 -8.34
N PRO A 82 10.90 13.08 -9.29
CA PRO A 82 11.23 13.62 -10.62
C PRO A 82 10.02 14.11 -11.44
N ARG A 83 8.79 13.76 -11.06
CA ARG A 83 7.53 14.19 -11.69
C ARG A 83 6.87 15.37 -10.94
N ALA A 84 7.06 15.46 -9.63
CA ALA A 84 6.63 16.55 -8.78
C ALA A 84 7.45 17.84 -8.97
N GLY A 85 8.66 17.71 -9.55
CA GLY A 85 9.59 18.82 -9.80
C GLY A 85 10.83 18.81 -8.91
N SER A 86 10.96 17.79 -8.05
CA SER A 86 12.09 17.61 -7.16
C SER A 86 13.41 17.43 -7.91
N LYS A 87 14.47 18.11 -7.46
CA LYS A 87 15.68 18.31 -8.29
C LYS A 87 16.60 17.07 -8.39
N SER A 88 16.63 16.27 -7.33
CA SER A 88 17.48 15.09 -7.16
C SER A 88 16.95 14.38 -5.93
N THR A 89 16.68 13.08 -6.02
CA THR A 89 15.92 12.37 -5.00
C THR A 89 16.53 11.00 -4.66
N CYS A 90 16.39 10.56 -3.40
CA CYS A 90 17.17 9.46 -2.80
C CYS A 90 16.29 8.41 -2.09
N ILE A 91 16.34 7.11 -2.42
CA ILE A 91 15.56 6.04 -1.73
C ILE A 91 16.19 5.63 -0.40
N LEU A 92 15.36 5.29 0.60
CA LEU A 92 15.79 4.68 1.87
C LEU A 92 14.87 3.51 2.29
N TYR A 93 15.29 2.76 3.31
CA TYR A 93 14.55 1.66 3.94
C TYR A 93 14.64 1.75 5.46
N VAL A 94 13.49 1.57 6.11
CA VAL A 94 13.39 1.40 7.56
C VAL A 94 13.06 -0.06 7.87
N ARG A 95 13.82 -0.70 8.76
CA ARG A 95 13.35 -1.87 9.50
C ARG A 95 12.63 -1.39 10.76
N ILE A 96 11.42 -1.84 11.04
CA ILE A 96 10.61 -1.43 12.18
C ILE A 96 10.53 -2.57 13.19
N GLY A 97 10.88 -2.31 14.46
CA GLY A 97 10.67 -3.26 15.55
C GLY A 97 11.56 -4.50 15.52
N SER A 98 12.49 -4.61 14.57
CA SER A 98 13.63 -5.55 14.58
C SER A 98 14.87 -4.84 14.02
N SER A 99 16.03 -5.51 14.04
CA SER A 99 17.29 -4.94 13.52
C SER A 99 17.76 -5.58 12.21
N PHE A 100 18.57 -4.89 11.40
CA PHE A 100 19.18 -5.48 10.19
C PHE A 100 20.12 -6.67 10.45
N LYS A 101 20.41 -7.03 11.72
CA LYS A 101 21.11 -8.29 12.03
C LYS A 101 20.17 -9.49 11.83
N ASN A 102 18.89 -9.29 12.10
CA ASN A 102 17.85 -10.29 12.04
C ASN A 102 17.22 -10.21 10.64
N ASN A 103 17.37 -11.27 9.88
CA ASN A 103 16.80 -11.39 8.55
C ASN A 103 16.27 -12.82 8.45
N ARG A 104 14.96 -12.96 8.64
CA ARG A 104 14.32 -14.26 8.87
C ARG A 104 13.50 -14.71 7.66
N LEU A 105 13.57 -16.02 7.40
CA LEU A 105 12.99 -16.70 6.24
C LEU A 105 12.13 -17.93 6.63
N GLY A 106 11.89 -18.16 7.92
CA GLY A 106 10.86 -19.10 8.38
C GLY A 106 9.47 -18.55 8.12
N GLY A 107 8.51 -19.42 7.83
CA GLY A 107 7.21 -19.03 7.29
C GLY A 107 7.27 -18.38 5.91
N SER A 108 8.46 -17.97 5.43
CA SER A 108 8.55 -16.99 4.37
C SER A 108 7.93 -17.42 3.06
N ALA A 109 7.44 -16.40 2.39
CA ALA A 109 7.16 -16.34 0.99
C ALA A 109 8.24 -17.07 0.17
N LEU A 110 9.51 -16.66 0.27
CA LEU A 110 10.64 -17.33 -0.39
C LEU A 110 10.70 -18.83 -0.09
N ALA A 111 10.51 -19.23 1.17
CA ALA A 111 10.53 -20.63 1.55
C ALA A 111 9.37 -21.39 0.88
N GLN A 112 8.15 -20.83 0.89
CA GLN A 112 6.94 -21.43 0.31
C GLN A 112 7.17 -21.88 -1.14
N VAL A 113 7.85 -21.06 -1.95
CA VAL A 113 8.02 -21.31 -3.39
C VAL A 113 9.29 -22.09 -3.74
N LEU A 114 10.28 -22.07 -2.84
CA LEU A 114 11.30 -23.13 -2.76
C LEU A 114 10.75 -24.43 -2.14
N ARG A 115 9.43 -24.52 -1.90
CA ARG A 115 8.68 -25.68 -1.36
C ARG A 115 9.15 -26.11 0.03
N GLN A 116 9.46 -25.12 0.86
CA GLN A 116 9.93 -25.22 2.23
C GLN A 116 9.03 -24.37 3.15
N ILE A 117 9.25 -24.48 4.46
CA ILE A 117 8.66 -23.59 5.47
C ILE A 117 9.77 -22.77 6.17
N GLY A 118 11.04 -23.10 5.96
CA GLY A 118 12.15 -22.53 6.75
C GLY A 118 12.08 -22.94 8.22
N ASN A 119 12.79 -22.20 9.08
CA ASN A 119 12.89 -22.47 10.52
C ASN A 119 12.37 -21.29 11.35
N ASP A 120 13.03 -20.14 11.23
CA ASP A 120 12.87 -18.99 12.12
C ASP A 120 12.10 -17.88 11.40
N PRO A 121 10.82 -17.59 11.75
CA PRO A 121 10.01 -16.57 11.09
C PRO A 121 10.30 -15.16 11.60
N ALA A 122 9.98 -14.18 10.77
CA ALA A 122 9.97 -12.79 11.20
C ALA A 122 8.97 -12.57 12.34
N ASP A 123 9.31 -11.65 13.25
CA ASP A 123 8.56 -11.35 14.46
C ASP A 123 9.02 -9.97 14.99
N ILE A 124 8.17 -9.28 15.75
CA ILE A 124 8.48 -7.95 16.27
C ILE A 124 9.19 -8.07 17.63
N GLU A 125 10.47 -7.69 17.65
CA GLU A 125 11.35 -7.76 18.83
C GLU A 125 11.11 -6.59 19.81
N ASP A 126 10.69 -5.42 19.30
CA ASP A 126 10.29 -4.24 20.10
C ASP A 126 8.98 -3.64 19.56
N MET A 127 7.84 -4.05 20.12
CA MET A 127 6.53 -3.47 19.80
C MET A 127 6.43 -1.97 20.16
N PRO A 128 6.99 -1.50 21.30
CA PRO A 128 7.15 -0.06 21.56
C PRO A 128 7.96 0.70 20.49
N SER A 129 8.99 0.10 19.88
CA SER A 129 9.73 0.65 18.72
C SER A 129 8.81 0.82 17.53
N LEU A 130 7.98 -0.20 17.25
CA LEU A 130 7.00 -0.15 16.18
C LEU A 130 5.97 0.96 16.41
N ALA A 131 5.38 1.02 17.61
CA ALA A 131 4.40 2.06 17.97
C ALA A 131 4.98 3.47 17.84
N ARG A 132 6.22 3.66 18.33
CA ARG A 132 7.00 4.88 18.12
C ARG A 132 7.10 5.14 16.62
N THR A 133 7.86 4.29 15.91
CA THR A 133 8.25 4.46 14.51
C THR A 133 7.06 4.77 13.60
N PHE A 134 5.93 4.08 13.77
CA PHE A 134 4.68 4.41 13.08
C PHE A 134 4.10 5.78 13.47
N SER A 135 3.94 6.07 14.77
CA SER A 135 3.30 7.32 15.24
C SER A 135 3.95 8.57 14.68
N LYS A 136 5.28 8.56 14.52
CA LYS A 136 6.00 9.69 13.96
C LYS A 136 5.99 9.69 12.43
N ILE A 137 6.00 8.53 11.75
CA ILE A 137 5.64 8.44 10.31
C ILE A 137 4.32 9.19 10.06
N GLN A 138 3.32 9.07 10.95
CA GLN A 138 2.08 9.85 10.82
C GLN A 138 2.26 11.36 11.09
N LYS A 139 2.91 11.79 12.20
CA LYS A 139 3.22 13.23 12.42
C LYS A 139 3.80 13.84 11.15
N LEU A 140 4.71 13.10 10.56
CA LEU A 140 5.49 13.61 9.50
C LEU A 140 4.67 13.77 8.23
N ILE A 141 3.94 12.74 7.78
CA ILE A 141 3.08 12.77 6.58
C ILE A 141 2.24 14.05 6.56
N VAL A 142 1.77 14.44 7.75
CA VAL A 142 0.97 15.65 8.02
C VAL A 142 1.72 16.97 7.73
N ASP A 143 3.01 17.08 8.02
CA ASP A 143 3.80 18.28 7.73
C ASP A 143 4.20 18.31 6.23
N GLY A 144 4.47 17.14 5.61
CA GLY A 144 4.46 17.00 4.15
C GLY A 144 5.62 16.30 3.45
N PHE A 145 6.69 15.81 4.11
CA PHE A 145 7.83 15.11 3.48
C PHE A 145 7.46 13.69 3.08
N VAL A 146 6.27 13.50 2.51
CA VAL A 146 6.00 12.32 1.72
C VAL A 146 5.51 12.68 0.35
N LEU A 147 6.24 12.21 -0.66
CA LEU A 147 5.76 12.12 -2.01
C LEU A 147 4.87 10.88 -2.13
N SER A 148 5.22 9.73 -1.54
CA SER A 148 4.30 8.58 -1.29
C SER A 148 4.84 7.59 -0.25
N ALA A 149 4.15 6.57 0.25
CA ALA A 149 4.73 5.60 1.20
C ALA A 149 3.97 4.28 1.17
N HIS A 150 4.69 3.20 1.46
CA HIS A 150 4.14 1.85 1.56
C HIS A 150 5.22 0.91 2.18
N ASP A 151 4.83 -0.29 2.60
CA ASP A 151 5.46 -1.20 3.58
C ASP A 151 5.74 -2.66 3.10
N VAL A 152 5.89 -3.62 4.02
CA VAL A 152 6.70 -4.86 3.88
C VAL A 152 5.97 -6.07 4.57
N SER A 153 4.84 -6.59 4.00
CA SER A 153 3.96 -7.74 4.44
C SER A 153 3.55 -9.02 3.58
N ASP A 154 3.51 -9.14 2.23
CA ASP A 154 3.50 -10.38 1.33
C ASP A 154 4.48 -10.47 0.07
N GLY A 155 5.78 -10.87 0.15
CA GLY A 155 6.81 -10.71 -0.95
C GLY A 155 8.37 -10.55 -0.67
N GLY A 156 8.96 -9.33 -0.50
CA GLY A 156 10.43 -9.05 -0.29
C GLY A 156 10.88 -7.57 -0.04
N PHE A 157 12.07 -7.29 0.55
CA PHE A 157 12.67 -5.92 0.53
C PHE A 157 12.86 -5.44 -0.91
N ILE A 158 13.25 -6.35 -1.81
CA ILE A 158 13.40 -6.04 -3.23
C ILE A 158 12.05 -5.69 -3.86
N VAL A 159 10.98 -6.30 -3.36
CA VAL A 159 9.61 -6.28 -3.91
C VAL A 159 8.97 -4.94 -3.58
N ALA A 160 9.10 -4.55 -2.32
CA ALA A 160 8.83 -3.22 -1.85
C ALA A 160 9.53 -2.15 -2.73
N LEU A 161 10.80 -2.42 -3.10
CA LEU A 161 11.63 -1.52 -3.89
C LEU A 161 11.31 -1.47 -5.40
N LEU A 162 10.80 -2.52 -6.05
CA LEU A 162 10.37 -2.40 -7.46
C LEU A 162 8.89 -2.02 -7.65
N GLU A 163 7.98 -2.23 -6.69
CA GLU A 163 6.62 -1.65 -6.82
C GLU A 163 6.62 -0.12 -6.76
N MET A 164 7.66 0.46 -6.15
CA MET A 164 8.01 1.86 -6.37
C MET A 164 8.10 2.17 -7.86
N ALA A 165 8.95 1.44 -8.58
CA ALA A 165 9.17 1.60 -10.02
C ALA A 165 7.85 1.53 -10.81
N PHE A 166 6.93 0.63 -10.43
CA PHE A 166 5.77 0.30 -11.28
C PHE A 166 4.69 1.36 -11.20
N ALA A 167 4.28 1.73 -9.98
CA ALA A 167 3.20 2.66 -9.74
C ALA A 167 3.62 4.14 -9.90
N GLY A 168 4.93 4.44 -9.89
CA GLY A 168 5.48 5.72 -10.38
C GLY A 168 5.86 5.75 -11.85
N ASN A 169 5.98 4.57 -12.49
CA ASN A 169 6.41 4.38 -13.86
C ASN A 169 7.79 5.01 -14.19
N THR A 170 8.73 5.06 -13.24
CA THR A 170 9.97 5.86 -13.34
C THR A 170 11.21 5.17 -12.77
N SER A 171 12.38 5.46 -13.35
CA SER A 171 13.64 4.78 -13.05
C SER A 171 14.10 4.94 -11.60
N ILE A 172 14.66 3.87 -11.04
CA ILE A 172 15.36 3.88 -9.75
C ILE A 172 16.77 3.32 -9.87
N ARG A 173 17.66 3.75 -8.97
CA ARG A 173 18.99 3.18 -8.79
C ARG A 173 19.34 3.02 -7.31
N ALA A 174 19.25 1.80 -6.80
CA ALA A 174 19.77 1.46 -5.49
C ALA A 174 21.28 1.15 -5.53
N ASP A 175 22.02 1.53 -4.48
CA ASP A 175 23.45 1.33 -4.29
C ASP A 175 23.77 1.06 -2.80
N ILE A 176 23.42 -0.16 -2.40
CA ILE A 176 23.49 -0.70 -1.04
C ILE A 176 24.94 -1.14 -0.77
N LYS A 177 25.73 -0.29 -0.10
CA LYS A 177 27.12 -0.59 0.28
C LYS A 177 27.20 -1.21 1.68
N SER A 178 28.21 -2.06 1.89
CA SER A 178 28.44 -2.82 3.13
C SER A 178 28.37 -1.96 4.40
N LEU A 179 27.71 -2.47 5.44
CA LEU A 179 27.63 -1.85 6.78
C LEU A 179 28.98 -1.75 7.53
N ALA A 180 30.08 -2.19 6.90
CA ALA A 180 31.42 -2.37 7.46
C ALA A 180 32.11 -1.08 7.98
N GLN A 181 31.55 0.12 7.74
CA GLN A 181 32.04 1.35 8.38
C GLN A 181 31.46 1.61 9.78
N VAL A 182 30.38 0.95 10.19
CA VAL A 182 29.73 1.19 11.50
C VAL A 182 30.06 0.09 12.54
N LEU A 183 30.18 -1.17 12.12
CA LEU A 183 30.26 -2.33 13.04
C LEU A 183 31.70 -2.83 13.34
N ARG A 184 32.64 -1.92 13.62
CA ARG A 184 34.00 -2.29 14.08
C ARG A 184 34.10 -2.49 15.61
N GLN A 185 33.36 -3.46 16.15
CA GLN A 185 33.70 -4.09 17.42
C GLN A 185 33.16 -5.54 17.44
N ILE A 186 34.06 -6.51 17.56
CA ILE A 186 33.73 -7.95 17.61
C ILE A 186 33.67 -8.36 19.08
N GLY A 187 32.48 -8.72 19.55
CA GLY A 187 32.26 -9.48 20.78
C GLY A 187 31.95 -10.94 20.45
N SER A 188 32.39 -11.89 21.28
CA SER A 188 32.27 -13.33 21.04
C SER A 188 31.25 -14.03 21.94
N GLU A 189 30.24 -13.31 22.41
CA GLU A 189 29.18 -13.79 23.31
C GLU A 189 27.80 -13.32 22.82
N PRO A 190 26.71 -14.04 23.11
CA PRO A 190 25.36 -13.68 22.66
C PRO A 190 24.88 -12.39 23.35
N ALA A 191 24.23 -11.51 22.58
CA ALA A 191 23.88 -10.17 23.03
C ALA A 191 22.52 -10.09 23.74
N ASP A 192 22.53 -9.51 24.94
CA ASP A 192 21.37 -8.90 25.61
C ASP A 192 21.34 -7.38 25.28
N ILE A 193 20.35 -6.62 25.75
CA ILE A 193 20.13 -5.21 25.37
C ILE A 193 20.92 -4.24 26.29
N GLU A 194 21.85 -3.45 25.71
CA GLU A 194 22.72 -2.52 26.49
C GLU A 194 22.50 -1.01 26.28
N ASP A 195 21.99 -0.50 25.14
CA ASP A 195 21.89 0.97 24.88
C ASP A 195 20.52 1.45 24.37
N VAL A 196 19.51 1.46 25.26
CA VAL A 196 18.18 2.08 25.04
C VAL A 196 18.24 3.59 24.73
N PRO A 197 19.23 4.39 25.19
CA PRO A 197 19.46 5.71 24.62
C PRO A 197 19.62 5.68 23.09
N SER A 198 20.23 4.64 22.51
CA SER A 198 20.24 4.36 21.05
C SER A 198 18.90 3.91 20.46
N LEU A 199 17.81 3.90 21.23
CA LEU A 199 16.42 3.75 20.76
C LEU A 199 15.64 5.09 20.79
N ALA A 200 16.00 6.05 21.65
CA ALA A 200 15.49 7.43 21.54
C ALA A 200 16.21 8.22 20.43
N ARG A 201 17.53 7.97 20.28
CA ARG A 201 18.37 8.24 19.09
C ARG A 201 18.70 6.93 18.35
N THR A 202 17.77 5.97 18.34
CA THR A 202 16.81 5.86 17.25
C THR A 202 15.88 7.04 17.08
N PHE A 203 14.65 7.02 17.65
CA PHE A 203 13.39 7.72 17.28
C PHE A 203 13.45 9.27 17.19
N THR A 204 14.67 9.78 17.03
CA THR A 204 15.13 11.11 16.68
C THR A 204 16.41 11.08 15.75
N LYS A 205 16.55 10.17 14.74
CA LYS A 205 17.41 10.28 13.48
C LYS A 205 16.79 10.26 12.01
N ILE A 206 16.31 9.21 11.33
CA ILE A 206 15.60 9.25 10.02
C ILE A 206 14.11 9.65 9.94
N GLN A 207 13.23 9.50 10.94
CA GLN A 207 11.85 10.04 10.85
C GLN A 207 11.76 11.60 10.94
N LYS A 208 12.71 12.32 10.31
CA LYS A 208 12.44 13.62 9.70
C LYS A 208 12.27 13.43 8.20
N LEU A 209 12.24 12.21 7.61
CA LEU A 209 12.13 11.95 6.15
C LEU A 209 10.75 12.23 5.61
N ILE A 210 9.85 12.72 6.44
CA ILE A 210 8.42 12.53 6.23
C ILE A 210 7.65 13.92 6.28
N ILE A 211 8.32 15.10 6.45
CA ILE A 211 7.99 16.58 6.69
C ILE A 211 7.72 17.87 5.70
N ASP A 212 7.87 18.39 4.43
CA ASP A 212 8.35 18.51 2.96
C ASP A 212 8.26 17.57 1.66
N GLY A 213 9.18 16.62 1.29
CA GLY A 213 8.89 15.45 0.38
C GLY A 213 9.27 13.93 0.72
N PHE A 214 10.36 13.54 1.42
CA PHE A 214 11.17 12.27 1.48
C PHE A 214 10.64 10.79 1.64
N ILE A 215 9.41 10.37 1.31
CA ILE A 215 9.04 8.91 1.21
C ILE A 215 8.51 8.53 -0.21
N LEU A 216 8.55 7.25 -0.67
CA LEU A 216 7.86 6.85 -1.95
C LEU A 216 6.95 5.59 -2.16
N SER A 217 7.09 4.34 -1.64
CA SER A 217 6.22 3.16 -2.09
C SER A 217 6.45 1.78 -1.35
N ALA A 218 5.75 0.68 -1.76
CA ALA A 218 5.66 -0.78 -1.32
C ALA A 218 4.24 -1.73 -1.09
N HIS A 219 4.97 -2.91 -1.33
CA HIS A 219 4.71 -4.31 -1.69
C HIS A 219 5.63 -5.19 -0.84
N ASP A 220 5.18 -5.40 0.38
CA ASP A 220 4.78 -6.74 0.79
C ASP A 220 5.93 -7.80 0.95
N VAL A 221 6.11 -8.41 2.15
CA VAL A 221 6.97 -9.55 2.59
C VAL A 221 6.35 -10.58 3.63
N SER A 222 5.60 -11.66 3.24
CA SER A 222 5.19 -12.86 4.06
C SER A 222 4.72 -14.16 3.31
N ASP A 223 3.91 -14.13 2.22
CA ASP A 223 3.54 -15.30 1.36
C ASP A 223 3.96 -15.08 -0.13
N GLY A 224 4.31 -16.13 -0.90
CA GLY A 224 4.78 -16.01 -2.32
C GLY A 224 6.29 -15.74 -2.49
N GLY A 225 6.70 -14.47 -2.56
CA GLY A 225 8.03 -13.90 -2.18
C GLY A 225 9.37 -14.62 -2.35
N PHE A 226 10.43 -13.97 -1.86
CA PHE A 226 11.52 -13.49 -2.75
C PHE A 226 11.46 -14.07 -4.16
N ILE A 227 11.96 -15.27 -4.45
CA ILE A 227 12.03 -15.73 -5.86
C ILE A 227 10.64 -15.74 -6.53
N VAL A 228 9.52 -15.77 -5.83
CA VAL A 228 8.17 -15.60 -6.41
C VAL A 228 7.48 -14.28 -6.09
N ALA A 229 8.09 -13.29 -5.43
CA ALA A 229 7.67 -11.89 -5.64
C ALA A 229 8.69 -11.07 -6.44
N LEU A 230 9.89 -11.60 -6.65
CA LEU A 230 10.80 -11.31 -7.75
C LEU A 230 10.41 -12.13 -9.00
N LEU A 231 9.53 -13.14 -8.87
CA LEU A 231 8.80 -13.77 -10.00
C LEU A 231 7.27 -13.53 -10.06
N GLU A 232 6.63 -12.93 -9.06
CA GLU A 232 5.34 -12.21 -9.19
C GLU A 232 5.57 -10.73 -9.42
N MET A 233 6.82 -10.30 -9.37
CA MET A 233 7.35 -9.24 -10.22
C MET A 233 8.03 -9.84 -11.48
N ALA A 234 7.62 -11.09 -11.85
CA ALA A 234 7.91 -11.78 -13.14
C ALA A 234 6.73 -12.54 -13.89
N PHE A 235 5.42 -12.26 -13.67
CA PHE A 235 4.30 -12.69 -14.56
C PHE A 235 3.63 -11.67 -15.57
N ALA A 236 3.32 -10.37 -15.28
CA ALA A 236 3.08 -9.07 -16.03
C ALA A 236 3.89 -7.76 -15.55
N GLY A 237 5.21 -7.66 -15.83
CA GLY A 237 6.55 -7.06 -15.47
C GLY A 237 7.59 -7.00 -16.67
N ASN A 238 8.19 -8.09 -17.18
CA ASN A 238 8.63 -8.34 -18.60
C ASN A 238 10.13 -8.35 -18.83
N THR A 239 10.87 -8.66 -17.78
CA THR A 239 12.28 -8.93 -17.81
C THR A 239 12.58 -10.29 -17.21
N SER A 240 13.64 -10.89 -17.73
CA SER A 240 14.41 -11.87 -16.99
C SER A 240 15.29 -11.18 -15.97
N ILE A 241 15.37 -11.68 -14.74
CA ILE A 241 16.37 -11.23 -13.77
C ILE A 241 17.55 -12.22 -13.74
N ARG A 242 18.77 -11.72 -13.56
CA ARG A 242 19.93 -12.55 -13.19
C ARG A 242 20.86 -11.79 -12.25
N ALA A 243 21.12 -12.39 -11.08
CA ALA A 243 22.02 -11.88 -10.06
C ALA A 243 23.20 -12.83 -9.78
N ASP A 244 24.26 -12.29 -9.19
CA ASP A 244 25.22 -12.97 -8.31
C ASP A 244 25.54 -11.98 -7.17
N ILE A 245 25.90 -12.45 -5.97
CA ILE A 245 25.55 -11.70 -4.75
C ILE A 245 26.50 -11.92 -3.56
N LYS A 246 26.79 -10.86 -2.78
CA LYS A 246 27.44 -10.95 -1.45
C LYS A 246 26.93 -9.95 -0.40
N CYS A 247 26.85 -10.40 0.84
CA CYS A 247 26.70 -9.63 2.07
C CYS A 247 27.55 -10.31 3.17
N ASP A 248 27.65 -9.73 4.37
CA ASP A 248 28.31 -10.36 5.53
C ASP A 248 27.39 -11.40 6.22
N THR A 249 26.07 -11.30 6.01
CA THR A 249 25.10 -12.41 6.06
C THR A 249 24.80 -12.90 4.64
N ASP A 250 23.95 -13.91 4.46
CA ASP A 250 23.47 -14.25 3.12
C ASP A 250 22.63 -13.08 2.53
N PRO A 251 22.95 -12.59 1.31
CA PRO A 251 22.27 -11.44 0.73
C PRO A 251 20.89 -11.77 0.15
N LEU A 252 20.58 -13.04 -0.19
CA LEU A 252 19.19 -13.40 -0.49
C LEU A 252 18.36 -13.14 0.77
N THR A 253 18.82 -13.64 1.91
CA THR A 253 18.21 -13.46 3.23
C THR A 253 17.96 -11.99 3.58
N PHE A 254 18.89 -11.06 3.32
CA PHE A 254 18.64 -9.61 3.57
C PHE A 254 17.57 -9.02 2.65
N LEU A 255 17.68 -9.25 1.33
CA LEU A 255 16.78 -8.64 0.33
C LEU A 255 15.36 -9.24 0.34
N PHE A 256 15.15 -10.25 1.19
CA PHE A 256 13.95 -11.07 1.31
C PHE A 256 13.52 -11.31 2.76
N ALA A 257 14.01 -10.54 3.72
CA ALA A 257 13.59 -10.73 5.09
C ALA A 257 12.15 -10.22 5.30
N GLU A 258 11.29 -11.08 5.83
CA GLU A 258 9.84 -10.86 6.09
C GLU A 258 9.58 -9.91 7.30
N GLU A 259 10.55 -9.05 7.55
CA GLU A 259 10.73 -8.28 8.76
C GLU A 259 10.16 -6.87 8.57
N ALA A 260 9.08 -6.56 9.30
CA ALA A 260 8.28 -5.35 9.16
C ALA A 260 9.13 -4.10 8.88
N GLY A 261 8.78 -3.36 7.82
CA GLY A 261 9.58 -2.27 7.29
C GLY A 261 8.80 -1.36 6.35
N VAL A 262 9.44 -0.30 5.84
CA VAL A 262 8.78 0.73 5.00
C VAL A 262 9.79 1.43 4.08
N PHE A 263 9.35 1.89 2.89
CA PHE A 263 10.21 2.28 1.76
C PHE A 263 9.99 3.71 1.19
N LEU A 264 11.09 4.43 0.90
CA LEU A 264 11.24 5.89 1.14
C LEU A 264 11.92 6.67 -0.04
N GLU A 265 11.77 8.01 -0.24
CA GLU A 265 12.56 8.93 -1.14
C GLU A 265 12.10 10.41 -1.25
N VAL A 266 13.00 11.45 -1.32
CA VAL A 266 12.95 12.75 -2.12
C VAL A 266 14.26 13.54 -2.27
N GLU A 267 14.14 14.74 -2.89
CA GLU A 267 14.84 16.02 -2.64
C GLU A 267 15.94 15.85 -1.60
N HIS A 268 17.09 15.44 -2.11
CA HIS A 268 18.28 15.10 -1.35
C HIS A 268 18.70 16.20 -0.36
N GLU A 269 18.29 17.46 -0.56
CA GLU A 269 18.62 18.59 0.31
C GLU A 269 18.26 18.39 1.79
N HIS A 270 17.28 17.55 2.09
CA HIS A 270 16.87 17.29 3.47
C HIS A 270 17.59 16.10 4.13
N LEU A 271 18.24 15.18 3.40
CA LEU A 271 18.65 13.83 3.87
C LEU A 271 19.36 13.75 5.24
N ALA A 272 20.14 14.77 5.63
CA ALA A 272 20.90 14.81 6.89
C ALA A 272 20.22 15.63 8.01
N GLU A 273 19.37 16.62 7.67
CA GLU A 273 18.26 17.09 8.53
C GLU A 273 17.42 15.87 8.96
N ILE A 274 17.46 14.84 8.13
CA ILE A 274 16.81 13.60 8.35
C ILE A 274 17.75 12.58 9.03
N MET A 275 18.43 13.13 10.06
CA MET A 275 19.26 12.46 11.06
C MET A 275 19.19 13.03 12.53
N GLU A 276 18.11 13.50 13.19
CA GLU A 276 16.70 13.85 12.91
C GLU A 276 15.55 13.07 13.69
N GLN A 277 14.82 12.07 13.14
CA GLN A 277 13.71 11.16 13.63
C GLN A 277 13.71 9.55 13.92
N ILE A 278 14.61 8.61 13.47
CA ILE A 278 14.87 7.14 13.86
C ILE A 278 16.34 6.57 13.58
N GLU A 279 16.82 5.38 13.99
CA GLU A 279 18.09 4.76 13.45
C GLU A 279 18.46 3.26 13.70
N ASN A 280 18.10 2.62 14.83
CA ASN A 280 18.52 1.26 15.26
C ASN A 280 17.36 0.33 15.70
N ASP A 281 16.74 0.60 16.86
CA ASP A 281 15.33 0.30 17.30
C ASP A 281 14.38 0.09 16.11
N ALA A 282 14.50 1.01 15.15
CA ALA A 282 14.14 0.84 13.77
C ALA A 282 15.39 1.16 12.93
N SER A 283 15.98 0.14 12.30
CA SER A 283 17.26 0.23 11.59
C SER A 283 17.13 0.94 10.25
N VAL A 284 18.18 1.65 9.83
CA VAL A 284 18.14 2.61 8.71
C VAL A 284 19.17 2.32 7.63
N LEU A 285 18.72 2.27 6.37
CA LEU A 285 19.58 2.16 5.20
C LEU A 285 19.25 3.26 4.18
N VAL A 286 20.27 3.99 3.72
CA VAL A 286 20.19 4.73 2.46
C VAL A 286 20.27 3.70 1.33
N VAL A 287 19.23 3.61 0.52
CA VAL A 287 19.08 2.57 -0.50
C VAL A 287 19.50 3.06 -1.87
N GLY A 288 19.11 4.26 -2.33
CA GLY A 288 19.28 4.62 -3.75
C GLY A 288 18.96 6.05 -4.17
N GLU A 289 18.67 6.23 -5.45
CA GLU A 289 18.20 7.45 -6.12
C GLU A 289 17.07 7.13 -7.12
N VAL A 290 16.36 8.17 -7.60
CA VAL A 290 15.26 8.05 -8.58
C VAL A 290 15.45 9.10 -9.67
N TYR A 291 15.16 8.74 -10.92
CA TYR A 291 15.53 9.54 -12.10
C TYR A 291 14.34 9.83 -13.01
N ALA A 292 14.34 11.00 -13.65
CA ALA A 292 13.29 11.52 -14.55
C ALA A 292 13.17 10.79 -15.91
N ILE A 293 13.20 9.45 -15.89
CA ILE A 293 13.11 8.57 -17.05
C ILE A 293 11.89 7.68 -16.81
N TYR A 294 11.02 7.51 -17.81
CA TYR A 294 9.67 6.96 -17.60
C TYR A 294 9.27 5.90 -18.63
N GLY A 295 8.38 4.98 -18.22
CA GLY A 295 7.79 3.97 -19.11
C GLY A 295 8.85 3.07 -19.77
N PRO A 296 8.76 2.80 -21.09
CA PRO A 296 9.69 1.89 -21.76
C PRO A 296 11.13 2.39 -21.89
N ASP A 297 11.43 3.64 -21.49
CA ASP A 297 12.82 4.12 -21.38
C ASP A 297 13.42 3.82 -19.98
N ALA A 298 12.57 3.56 -18.99
CA ALA A 298 12.97 3.50 -17.59
C ALA A 298 13.57 2.15 -17.20
N LYS A 299 14.29 2.14 -16.07
CA LYS A 299 15.05 1.00 -15.55
C LYS A 299 14.99 0.91 -14.03
N VAL A 300 15.09 -0.31 -13.53
CA VAL A 300 15.44 -0.58 -12.14
C VAL A 300 16.88 -1.06 -12.08
N GLU A 301 17.74 -0.23 -11.52
CA GLU A 301 19.09 -0.58 -11.14
C GLU A 301 19.13 -0.84 -9.64
N ILE A 302 19.65 -1.98 -9.21
CA ILE A 302 19.87 -2.30 -7.80
C ILE A 302 21.26 -2.90 -7.69
N ILE A 303 22.14 -2.19 -6.99
CA ILE A 303 23.53 -2.53 -6.75
C ILE A 303 23.67 -2.91 -5.29
N LEU A 304 24.24 -4.09 -5.00
CA LEU A 304 24.56 -4.56 -3.66
C LEU A 304 26.07 -4.82 -3.58
N ASN A 305 26.75 -4.17 -2.65
CA ASN A 305 28.21 -4.24 -2.48
C ASN A 305 29.05 -3.94 -3.74
N GLY A 306 28.49 -3.14 -4.65
CA GLY A 306 29.12 -2.73 -5.91
C GLY A 306 28.80 -3.62 -7.12
N GLU A 307 28.03 -4.70 -6.94
CA GLU A 307 27.60 -5.60 -8.02
C GLU A 307 26.10 -5.41 -8.30
N TYR A 308 25.70 -5.33 -9.57
CA TYR A 308 24.29 -5.22 -9.96
C TYR A 308 23.56 -6.53 -9.70
N VAL A 309 22.57 -6.52 -8.79
CA VAL A 309 21.64 -7.64 -8.58
C VAL A 309 20.42 -7.53 -9.49
N ILE A 310 20.04 -6.32 -9.91
CA ILE A 310 19.04 -6.03 -10.94
C ILE A 310 19.54 -4.84 -11.79
N ASN A 311 19.42 -4.90 -13.12
CA ASN A 311 19.68 -3.78 -14.04
C ASN A 311 18.76 -3.88 -15.27
N GLU A 312 17.46 -3.86 -15.01
CA GLU A 312 16.43 -4.27 -15.96
C GLU A 312 15.56 -3.10 -16.41
N SER A 313 14.87 -3.23 -17.54
CA SER A 313 13.89 -2.23 -17.98
C SER A 313 12.67 -2.22 -17.05
N LEU A 314 12.00 -1.08 -16.90
CA LEU A 314 10.87 -0.88 -15.98
C LEU A 314 9.53 -1.26 -16.60
N VAL A 315 9.36 -1.13 -17.92
CA VAL A 315 8.26 -1.81 -18.65
C VAL A 315 8.58 -3.29 -18.86
N SER A 316 9.85 -3.65 -18.66
CA SER A 316 10.30 -5.01 -18.35
C SER A 316 10.28 -5.28 -16.83
N LEU A 317 9.68 -4.38 -16.06
CA LEU A 317 9.07 -4.68 -14.78
C LEU A 317 7.58 -4.16 -14.70
N ARG A 318 6.84 -3.99 -15.84
CA ARG A 318 5.34 -4.01 -15.92
C ARG A 318 4.56 -4.88 -17.00
N GLU A 319 5.15 -5.79 -17.81
CA GLU A 319 4.46 -6.79 -18.72
C GLU A 319 4.74 -8.37 -18.71
N ILE A 320 5.79 -8.99 -18.07
CA ILE A 320 5.83 -10.17 -17.08
C ILE A 320 6.38 -9.99 -15.51
N TRP A 321 5.97 -9.63 -14.19
CA TRP A 321 4.97 -9.01 -13.10
C TRP A 321 3.54 -9.53 -12.72
N GLU A 322 2.44 -8.78 -12.92
CA GLU A 322 1.03 -9.14 -12.58
C GLU A 322 0.23 -10.19 -13.43
N GLU A 323 0.77 -11.08 -14.30
CA GLU A 323 -0.06 -11.92 -15.22
C GLU A 323 -0.79 -13.06 -14.50
N THR A 324 -0.61 -13.23 -13.20
CA THR A 324 -1.66 -13.84 -12.38
C THR A 324 -3.00 -13.13 -12.65
N SER A 325 -3.04 -11.78 -12.62
CA SER A 325 -4.15 -10.93 -13.05
C SER A 325 -4.53 -11.11 -14.52
N ASP A 326 -3.58 -11.05 -15.47
CA ASP A 326 -3.90 -11.14 -16.91
C ASP A 326 -4.39 -12.57 -17.31
N ARG A 327 -3.89 -13.64 -16.69
CA ARG A 327 -4.39 -15.03 -16.90
C ARG A 327 -5.78 -15.20 -16.32
N LEU A 328 -6.06 -14.60 -15.16
CA LEU A 328 -7.42 -14.51 -14.61
C LEU A 328 -8.32 -13.65 -15.52
N GLY A 329 -7.79 -12.57 -16.10
CA GLY A 329 -8.45 -11.74 -17.11
C GLY A 329 -8.86 -12.53 -18.34
N LEU A 330 -7.94 -13.31 -18.93
CA LEU A 330 -8.24 -14.24 -20.05
C LEU A 330 -9.31 -15.30 -19.71
N MET A 331 -9.64 -15.51 -18.44
CA MET A 331 -10.73 -16.39 -17.98
C MET A 331 -12.03 -15.66 -17.63
N GLN A 332 -12.03 -14.31 -17.58
CA GLN A 332 -13.12 -13.50 -17.02
C GLN A 332 -13.57 -12.32 -17.90
N THR A 333 -12.72 -11.80 -18.79
CA THR A 333 -12.96 -10.60 -19.61
C THR A 333 -12.82 -10.89 -21.11
N ASP A 334 -13.12 -9.91 -21.96
CA ASP A 334 -12.77 -9.98 -23.38
C ASP A 334 -11.24 -9.94 -23.55
N ALA A 335 -10.70 -10.82 -24.41
CA ALA A 335 -9.26 -10.93 -24.63
C ALA A 335 -8.68 -9.78 -25.46
N THR A 336 -9.49 -9.12 -26.30
CA THR A 336 -9.06 -7.96 -27.09
C THR A 336 -8.85 -6.76 -26.18
N CYS A 337 -9.79 -6.49 -25.27
CA CYS A 337 -9.65 -5.41 -24.30
C CYS A 337 -8.47 -5.61 -23.33
N LEU A 338 -8.11 -6.87 -23.04
CA LEU A 338 -6.91 -7.18 -22.25
C LEU A 338 -5.62 -6.91 -23.05
N GLU A 339 -5.56 -7.25 -24.34
CA GLU A 339 -4.41 -6.96 -25.20
C GLU A 339 -4.24 -5.45 -25.43
N GLU A 340 -5.33 -4.70 -25.60
CA GLU A 340 -5.34 -3.23 -25.64
C GLU A 340 -4.81 -2.63 -24.32
N ALA A 341 -5.19 -3.20 -23.16
CA ALA A 341 -4.68 -2.78 -21.86
C ALA A 341 -3.17 -3.06 -21.70
N LYS A 342 -2.70 -4.24 -22.12
CA LYS A 342 -1.27 -4.60 -22.20
C LYS A 342 -0.49 -3.60 -23.06
N GLU A 343 -0.96 -3.27 -24.27
CA GLU A 343 -0.26 -2.31 -25.14
C GLU A 343 -0.13 -0.92 -24.50
N VAL A 344 -1.18 -0.42 -23.84
CA VAL A 344 -1.15 0.87 -23.12
C VAL A 344 -0.20 0.82 -21.92
N ARG A 345 -0.22 -0.27 -21.14
CA ARG A 345 0.62 -0.48 -19.95
C ARG A 345 2.11 -0.67 -20.33
N CYS A 346 2.40 -1.23 -21.51
CA CYS A 346 3.73 -1.28 -22.15
C CYS A 346 4.25 0.12 -22.55
N THR A 347 3.42 0.92 -23.19
CA THR A 347 3.90 2.08 -23.99
C THR A 347 3.82 3.41 -23.26
N THR A 348 3.01 3.51 -22.20
CA THR A 348 2.79 4.77 -21.48
C THR A 348 4.05 5.25 -20.76
N LYS A 349 4.44 6.51 -21.02
CA LYS A 349 5.51 7.23 -20.30
C LYS A 349 4.94 8.13 -19.20
N LEU A 350 4.25 9.19 -19.59
CA LEU A 350 3.58 10.11 -18.68
C LEU A 350 2.21 10.51 -19.22
N VAL A 351 1.20 10.49 -18.36
CA VAL A 351 -0.11 11.09 -18.66
C VAL A 351 -0.02 12.59 -18.37
N ALA A 352 -0.08 13.39 -19.43
CA ALA A 352 -0.09 14.85 -19.37
C ALA A 352 -1.53 15.37 -19.50
N TYR A 353 -2.11 15.83 -18.40
CA TYR A 353 -3.40 16.51 -18.41
C TYR A 353 -3.23 17.95 -18.91
N SER A 354 -4.17 18.42 -19.72
CA SER A 354 -4.26 19.81 -20.14
C SER A 354 -5.72 20.26 -20.19
N ALA A 355 -5.96 21.53 -19.83
CA ALA A 355 -7.26 22.17 -19.94
C ALA A 355 -7.09 23.46 -20.77
N PRO A 356 -8.00 23.78 -21.71
CA PRO A 356 -7.95 25.01 -22.50
C PRO A 356 -8.47 26.25 -21.72
N PHE A 357 -8.67 26.12 -20.41
CA PHE A 357 -9.16 27.14 -19.49
C PHE A 357 -8.57 26.93 -18.09
N GLU A 358 -8.55 27.97 -17.28
CA GLU A 358 -8.17 27.88 -15.86
C GLU A 358 -9.35 27.39 -15.01
N TRP A 359 -9.09 26.46 -14.10
CA TRP A 359 -10.09 26.01 -13.12
C TRP A 359 -10.28 27.06 -12.04
N GLN A 360 -11.44 27.70 -12.02
CA GLN A 360 -11.78 28.68 -10.98
C GLN A 360 -12.29 27.98 -9.72
N ALA A 361 -11.83 28.42 -8.55
CA ALA A 361 -12.34 27.93 -7.27
C ALA A 361 -13.84 28.28 -7.11
N PRO A 362 -14.66 27.42 -6.48
CA PRO A 362 -16.08 27.69 -6.28
C PRO A 362 -16.33 29.02 -5.56
N SER A 363 -17.30 29.80 -6.03
CA SER A 363 -17.68 31.05 -5.39
C SER A 363 -18.26 30.81 -4.00
N ALA A 364 -18.05 31.74 -3.06
CA ALA A 364 -18.53 31.65 -1.68
C ALA A 364 -20.07 31.74 -1.52
N PHE A 365 -20.85 31.74 -2.62
CA PHE A 365 -22.30 31.89 -2.64
C PHE A 365 -23.03 30.90 -1.73
N LEU A 366 -22.56 29.66 -1.63
CA LEU A 366 -23.09 28.61 -0.73
C LEU A 366 -23.21 29.06 0.74
N ASN A 367 -22.28 29.89 1.21
CA ASN A 367 -22.22 30.35 2.60
C ASN A 367 -22.91 31.72 2.79
N SER A 368 -23.62 32.22 1.78
CA SER A 368 -24.39 33.46 1.88
C SER A 368 -25.77 33.21 2.49
N SER A 369 -26.29 34.19 3.23
CA SER A 369 -27.69 34.17 3.70
C SER A 369 -28.71 34.22 2.55
N GLN A 370 -28.29 34.66 1.36
CA GLN A 370 -29.12 34.75 0.15
C GLN A 370 -29.30 33.40 -0.55
N TYR A 371 -28.40 32.42 -0.36
CA TYR A 371 -28.47 31.10 -1.00
C TYR A 371 -29.85 30.44 -0.80
N LEU A 372 -30.38 30.43 0.43
CA LEU A 372 -31.67 29.81 0.74
C LEU A 372 -32.89 30.51 0.11
N THR A 373 -32.74 31.73 -0.41
CA THR A 373 -33.81 32.53 -1.02
C THR A 373 -33.65 32.75 -2.53
N GLU A 374 -32.43 32.68 -3.05
CA GLU A 374 -32.10 33.05 -4.44
C GLU A 374 -31.56 31.87 -5.27
N ALA A 375 -31.09 30.78 -4.64
CA ALA A 375 -30.53 29.64 -5.38
C ALA A 375 -31.57 28.94 -6.27
N PRO A 376 -31.24 28.62 -7.53
CA PRO A 376 -32.11 27.84 -8.39
C PRO A 376 -32.28 26.41 -7.84
N ARG A 377 -33.53 25.95 -7.73
CA ARG A 377 -33.83 24.59 -7.26
C ARG A 377 -33.52 23.54 -8.33
N VAL A 378 -32.99 22.40 -7.90
CA VAL A 378 -32.81 21.19 -8.74
C VAL A 378 -33.46 19.98 -8.07
N ALA A 379 -34.20 19.19 -8.85
CA ALA A 379 -34.72 17.90 -8.42
C ALA A 379 -33.69 16.79 -8.71
N ILE A 380 -33.30 16.06 -7.66
CA ILE A 380 -32.36 14.94 -7.71
C ILE A 380 -33.20 13.66 -7.75
N ILE A 381 -33.39 13.08 -8.94
CA ILE A 381 -34.35 12.00 -9.19
C ILE A 381 -33.76 10.61 -8.96
N ARG A 382 -34.14 9.99 -7.85
CA ARG A 382 -33.72 8.64 -7.46
C ARG A 382 -34.86 7.62 -7.41
N GLU A 383 -34.48 6.36 -7.53
CA GLU A 383 -35.32 5.16 -7.56
C GLU A 383 -34.72 4.08 -6.64
N GLU A 384 -35.47 3.06 -6.26
CA GLU A 384 -34.96 1.86 -5.58
C GLU A 384 -33.73 1.28 -6.31
N GLY A 385 -32.63 1.09 -5.57
CA GLY A 385 -31.32 0.65 -6.12
C GLY A 385 -30.44 1.76 -6.70
N SER A 386 -30.94 3.01 -6.79
CA SER A 386 -30.08 4.18 -7.00
C SER A 386 -29.16 4.39 -5.80
N ASN A 387 -27.93 4.85 -6.04
CA ASN A 387 -26.93 5.07 -4.98
C ASN A 387 -26.05 6.32 -5.18
N GLY A 388 -26.11 6.97 -6.35
CA GLY A 388 -25.34 8.16 -6.68
C GLY A 388 -26.07 9.49 -6.46
N ASP A 389 -27.00 9.54 -5.49
CA ASP A 389 -27.80 10.73 -5.20
C ASP A 389 -27.04 11.80 -4.41
N ARG A 390 -26.10 11.40 -3.56
CA ARG A 390 -25.48 12.29 -2.56
C ARG A 390 -24.40 13.16 -3.16
N GLU A 391 -23.53 12.58 -3.98
CA GLU A 391 -22.50 13.29 -4.73
C GLU A 391 -23.10 14.15 -5.84
N MET A 392 -24.20 13.70 -6.47
CA MET A 392 -24.95 14.53 -7.43
C MET A 392 -25.56 15.76 -6.74
N ALA A 393 -26.22 15.58 -5.59
CA ALA A 393 -26.74 16.69 -4.80
C ALA A 393 -25.62 17.63 -4.32
N ALA A 394 -24.48 17.10 -3.89
CA ALA A 394 -23.32 17.89 -3.47
C ALA A 394 -22.70 18.69 -4.63
N ALA A 395 -22.54 18.10 -5.81
CA ALA A 395 -22.02 18.78 -7.00
C ALA A 395 -22.94 19.95 -7.43
N PHE A 396 -24.26 19.75 -7.38
CA PHE A 396 -25.22 20.83 -7.61
C PHE A 396 -25.16 21.93 -6.54
N ALA A 397 -25.04 21.57 -5.26
CA ALA A 397 -24.85 22.53 -4.18
C ALA A 397 -23.57 23.36 -4.36
N MET A 398 -22.43 22.72 -4.66
CA MET A 398 -21.16 23.39 -4.97
C MET A 398 -21.24 24.27 -6.22
N SER A 399 -22.17 23.99 -7.13
CA SER A 399 -22.50 24.81 -8.30
C SER A 399 -23.53 25.92 -8.01
N GLY A 400 -23.95 26.10 -6.75
CA GLY A 400 -24.88 27.15 -6.32
C GLY A 400 -26.38 26.85 -6.47
N PHE A 401 -26.76 25.60 -6.78
CA PHE A 401 -28.16 25.17 -6.83
C PHE A 401 -28.63 24.66 -5.47
N GLN A 402 -29.93 24.76 -5.18
CA GLN A 402 -30.56 24.13 -4.02
C GLN A 402 -31.06 22.73 -4.42
N PRO A 403 -30.39 21.62 -4.00
CA PRO A 403 -30.84 20.27 -4.31
C PRO A 403 -32.04 19.86 -3.44
N TYR A 404 -32.96 19.13 -4.07
CA TYR A 404 -34.07 18.45 -3.42
C TYR A 404 -34.02 16.97 -3.79
N ASP A 405 -34.04 16.10 -2.79
CA ASP A 405 -34.33 14.68 -2.98
C ASP A 405 -35.78 14.53 -3.48
N VAL A 406 -35.96 13.80 -4.59
CA VAL A 406 -37.27 13.51 -5.17
C VAL A 406 -37.24 12.06 -5.66
N THR A 407 -38.05 11.20 -5.04
CA THR A 407 -38.16 9.80 -5.44
C THR A 407 -39.19 9.62 -6.56
N MET A 408 -39.08 8.53 -7.32
CA MET A 408 -40.14 8.12 -8.25
C MET A 408 -41.49 7.95 -7.54
N THR A 409 -41.51 7.49 -6.28
CA THR A 409 -42.70 7.42 -5.43
C THR A 409 -43.34 8.79 -5.19
N ASP A 410 -42.57 9.87 -5.02
CA ASP A 410 -43.10 11.22 -4.86
C ASP A 410 -43.78 11.70 -6.15
N LEU A 411 -43.15 11.45 -7.31
CA LEU A 411 -43.70 11.78 -8.62
C LEU A 411 -45.01 11.01 -8.90
N LEU A 412 -45.04 9.70 -8.62
CA LEU A 412 -46.23 8.86 -8.70
C LEU A 412 -47.33 9.29 -7.70
N SER A 413 -46.95 9.92 -6.59
CA SER A 413 -47.87 10.54 -5.62
C SER A 413 -48.35 11.94 -6.03
N GLY A 414 -47.93 12.45 -7.19
CA GLY A 414 -48.38 13.74 -7.75
C GLY A 414 -47.49 14.94 -7.41
N HIS A 415 -46.26 14.74 -6.94
CA HIS A 415 -45.29 15.82 -6.73
C HIS A 415 -44.89 16.47 -8.06
N SER A 416 -45.18 17.77 -8.25
CA SER A 416 -44.85 18.47 -9.49
C SER A 416 -43.38 18.90 -9.57
N LEU A 417 -42.81 18.72 -10.76
CA LEU A 417 -41.48 19.21 -11.13
C LEU A 417 -41.46 20.69 -11.55
N ASP A 418 -42.60 21.37 -11.70
CA ASP A 418 -42.70 22.77 -12.18
C ASP A 418 -41.91 23.79 -11.33
N GLN A 419 -41.62 23.43 -10.07
CA GLN A 419 -40.89 24.27 -9.12
C GLN A 419 -39.35 24.21 -9.25
N TYR A 420 -38.82 23.35 -10.13
CA TYR A 420 -37.38 23.15 -10.31
C TYR A 420 -36.89 23.79 -11.62
N ARG A 421 -35.66 24.32 -11.58
CA ARG A 421 -34.97 24.86 -12.77
C ARG A 421 -34.20 23.80 -13.53
N VAL A 422 -33.83 22.71 -12.85
CA VAL A 422 -33.09 21.57 -13.40
C VAL A 422 -33.67 20.28 -12.81
N VAL A 423 -33.62 19.20 -13.57
CA VAL A 423 -33.94 17.85 -13.13
C VAL A 423 -32.73 16.97 -13.47
N ALA A 424 -32.20 16.25 -12.48
CA ALA A 424 -31.00 15.44 -12.61
C ALA A 424 -31.29 14.00 -12.18
N PHE A 425 -31.12 13.04 -13.09
CA PHE A 425 -31.29 11.62 -12.78
C PHE A 425 -29.98 11.06 -12.25
N VAL A 426 -30.05 10.42 -11.08
CA VAL A 426 -28.87 9.89 -10.38
C VAL A 426 -28.45 8.51 -10.90
N GLY A 427 -27.18 8.16 -10.67
CA GLY A 427 -26.63 6.84 -10.98
C GLY A 427 -26.97 5.76 -9.94
N GLY A 428 -26.67 4.52 -10.32
CA GLY A 428 -26.84 3.32 -9.50
C GLY A 428 -27.55 2.19 -10.24
N PHE A 429 -27.80 1.10 -9.53
CA PHE A 429 -28.35 -0.14 -10.07
C PHE A 429 -29.86 -0.18 -9.82
N SER A 430 -30.63 0.65 -10.54
CA SER A 430 -32.08 0.75 -10.35
C SER A 430 -32.74 -0.61 -10.62
N TYR A 431 -33.48 -1.13 -9.64
CA TYR A 431 -34.00 -2.52 -9.65
C TYR A 431 -32.92 -3.59 -9.93
N ALA A 432 -31.71 -3.37 -9.40
CA ALA A 432 -30.52 -4.21 -9.59
C ALA A 432 -30.18 -4.51 -11.07
N ASP A 433 -30.57 -3.61 -11.99
CA ASP A 433 -30.37 -3.70 -13.44
C ASP A 433 -30.89 -5.01 -14.08
N VAL A 434 -31.84 -5.71 -13.43
CA VAL A 434 -32.33 -7.05 -13.81
C VAL A 434 -32.89 -7.14 -15.23
N PHE A 435 -33.48 -6.06 -15.75
CA PHE A 435 -34.01 -5.98 -17.13
C PHE A 435 -33.02 -5.35 -18.12
N GLY A 436 -31.77 -5.14 -17.69
CA GLY A 436 -30.77 -4.25 -18.28
C GLY A 436 -30.81 -2.86 -17.65
N SER A 437 -29.65 -2.20 -17.58
CA SER A 437 -29.45 -0.96 -16.81
C SER A 437 -30.43 0.15 -17.16
N ALA A 438 -30.87 0.88 -16.14
CA ALA A 438 -31.89 1.95 -16.14
C ALA A 438 -33.28 1.58 -16.69
N LYS A 439 -33.50 0.42 -17.33
CA LYS A 439 -34.78 0.12 -18.01
C LYS A 439 -35.96 0.01 -17.06
N GLY A 440 -35.79 -0.55 -15.86
CA GLY A 440 -36.86 -0.61 -14.86
C GLY A 440 -37.37 0.79 -14.47
N LYS A 441 -36.45 1.73 -14.27
CA LYS A 441 -36.70 3.16 -14.00
C LYS A 441 -37.38 3.92 -15.16
N CYS A 442 -37.47 3.31 -16.35
CA CYS A 442 -38.19 3.84 -17.52
C CYS A 442 -39.57 3.20 -17.75
N PHE A 443 -39.97 2.22 -16.94
CA PHE A 443 -41.27 1.54 -17.01
C PHE A 443 -42.14 1.74 -15.76
N ALA A 444 -41.61 2.39 -14.72
CA ALA A 444 -42.32 2.89 -13.54
C ALA A 444 -42.75 4.35 -13.76
#